data_AF-A0A2E4GUV7-F1
#
_entry.id   AF-A0A2E4GUV7-F1
#
_cell.length_a   1.000
_cell.length_b   1.000
_cell.length_c   1.000
_cell.angle_alpha   90.00
_cell.angle_beta   90.00
_cell.angle_gamma   90.00
#
_symmetry.space_group_name_H-M   'P 1'
#
loop_
_entity.id
_entity.type
_entity.pdbx_description
1 polymer ?
#
loop_
_entity_poly.entity_id
_entity_poly.type
_entity_poly.pdbx_seq_one_letter_code
_entity_poly.pdbx_strand_id
1 'polypeptide(L)' 'DGVAKHTMIGIGMWLGIIMWFNVWFIIWPNQKVALGIVDGSADEKAASARKAMLFSRTNTMLSIPMLFAMIAAQNIY' A
#
# COMPACT_ATOMS: atom_id res chain seq x y z
N ASP A 1 -15.78 -19.87 -18.80
CA ASP A 1 -14.34 -19.67 -19.04
C ASP A 1 -13.67 -18.93 -17.89
N GLY A 2 -13.12 -19.65 -16.90
CA GLY A 2 -12.54 -19.08 -15.67
C GLY A 2 -11.38 -18.08 -15.87
N VAL A 3 -10.88 -17.92 -17.09
CA VAL A 3 -9.79 -17.01 -17.47
C VAL A 3 -10.03 -15.58 -16.96
N ALA A 4 -11.22 -15.01 -17.16
CA ALA A 4 -11.52 -13.65 -16.70
C ALA A 4 -11.48 -13.52 -15.16
N LYS A 5 -12.00 -14.52 -14.44
CA LYS A 5 -11.96 -14.58 -12.97
C LYS A 5 -10.51 -14.68 -12.45
N HIS A 6 -9.69 -15.54 -13.05
CA HIS A 6 -8.28 -15.69 -12.66
C HIS A 6 -7.47 -14.42 -12.94
N THR A 7 -7.71 -13.75 -14.07
CA THR A 7 -7.04 -12.47 -14.39
C THR A 7 -7.38 -11.38 -13.38
N MET A 8 -8.65 -11.24 -12.99
CA MET A 8 -9.07 -10.22 -12.01
C MET A 8 -8.50 -10.47 -10.61
N ILE A 9 -8.46 -11.73 -10.17
CA ILE A 9 -7.78 -12.12 -8.92
C ILE A 9 -6.29 -11.83 -9.02
N GLY A 10 -5.64 -12.16 -10.15
CA GLY A 10 -4.23 -11.88 -10.39
C GLY A 10 -3.88 -10.39 -10.28
N ILE A 11 -4.71 -9.51 -10.85
CA ILE A 11 -4.55 -8.06 -10.72
C ILE A 11 -4.69 -7.62 -9.26
N GLY A 12 -5.71 -8.11 -8.55
CA GLY A 12 -5.90 -7.81 -7.12
C GLY A 12 -4.70 -8.24 -6.28
N MET A 13 -4.14 -9.43 -6.53
CA MET A 13 -2.94 -9.94 -5.85
C MET A 13 -1.72 -9.06 -6.11
N TRP A 14 -1.46 -8.66 -7.36
CA TRP A 14 -0.34 -7.79 -7.71
C TRP A 14 -0.43 -6.42 -7.02
N LEU A 15 -1.62 -5.81 -7.01
CA LEU A 15 -1.86 -4.56 -6.29
C LEU A 15 -1.62 -4.74 -4.78
N GLY A 16 -2.07 -5.86 -4.22
CA GLY A 16 -1.80 -6.23 -2.83
C GLY A 16 -0.31 -6.35 -2.50
N ILE A 17 0.49 -6.97 -3.39
CA ILE A 17 1.94 -7.09 -3.23
C ILE A 17 2.63 -5.72 -3.27
N ILE A 18 2.24 -4.85 -4.21
CA ILE A 18 2.78 -3.48 -4.30
C ILE A 18 2.45 -2.69 -3.03
N MET A 19 1.22 -2.82 -2.53
CA MET A 19 0.80 -2.16 -1.29
C MET A 19 1.57 -2.68 -0.08
N TRP A 20 1.72 -4.01 0.04
CA TRP A 20 2.55 -4.62 1.09
C TRP A 20 3.99 -4.09 1.04
N PHE A 21 4.59 -4.01 -0.15
CA PHE A 21 5.95 -3.46 -0.31
C PHE A 21 6.02 -2.00 0.14
N ASN A 22 5.08 -1.16 -0.27
CA ASN A 22 5.02 0.25 0.16
C ASN A 22 4.95 0.38 1.68
N VAL A 23 4.17 -0.47 2.36
CA VAL A 23 4.06 -0.46 3.83
C VAL A 23 5.38 -0.84 4.49
N TRP A 24 6.00 -1.96 4.08
CA TRP A 24 7.15 -2.51 4.78
C TRP A 24 8.47 -1.81 4.48
N PHE A 25 8.66 -1.33 3.25
CA PHE A 25 9.94 -0.75 2.82
C PHE A 25 9.95 0.77 2.82
N ILE A 26 8.78 1.43 2.78
CA ILE A 26 8.70 2.89 2.73
C ILE A 26 8.02 3.43 3.98
N ILE A 27 6.77 3.06 4.24
CA ILE A 27 5.98 3.66 5.33
C ILE A 27 6.59 3.31 6.69
N TRP A 28 6.84 2.03 6.97
CA TRP A 28 7.29 1.58 8.28
C TRP A 28 8.68 2.14 8.68
N PRO A 29 9.72 2.14 7.81
CA PRO A 29 11.00 2.77 8.15
C PRO A 29 10.87 4.27 8.47
N ASN A 30 10.07 5.01 7.69
CA ASN A 30 9.84 6.43 7.94
C ASN A 30 9.01 6.68 9.21
N GLN A 31 8.05 5.80 9.52
CA GLN A 31 7.29 5.85 10.77
C GLN A 31 8.19 5.59 11.98
N LYS A 32 9.15 4.65 11.91
CA LYS A 32 10.09 4.41 13.00
C LYS A 32 10.93 5.65 13.34
N VAL A 33 11.37 6.40 12.33
CA VAL A 33 12.08 7.69 12.53
C VAL A 33 11.13 8.73 13.11
N ALA A 34 9.94 8.90 12.52
CA ALA A 34 8.97 9.90 12.95
C ALA A 34 8.47 9.68 14.41
N LEU A 35 8.29 8.42 14.82
CA LEU A 35 7.88 8.03 16.17
C LEU A 35 9.04 8.03 17.18
N GLY A 36 10.27 8.27 16.74
CA GLY A 36 11.46 8.25 17.60
C GLY A 36 11.86 6.85 18.07
N ILE A 37 11.41 5.78 17.39
CA ILE A 37 11.93 4.42 17.58
C ILE A 37 13.37 4.33 17.06
N VAL A 38 13.68 5.11 16.02
CA VAL A 38 15.03 5.35 15.49
C VAL A 38 15.37 6.81 15.72
N ASP A 39 16.59 7.07 16.20
CA ASP A 39 17.08 8.43 16.40
C ASP A 39 17.18 9.19 15.08
N GLY A 40 16.83 10.48 15.14
CA GLY A 40 16.86 11.39 14.01
C GLY A 40 16.69 12.82 14.51
N SER A 41 17.30 13.77 13.80
CA SER A 41 17.12 15.20 14.06
C SER A 41 15.65 15.62 13.91
N ALA A 42 15.28 16.78 14.45
CA ALA A 42 13.92 17.29 14.35
C ALA A 42 13.44 17.42 12.88
N ASP A 43 14.35 17.84 11.99
CA ASP A 43 14.07 17.99 10.56
C ASP A 43 13.87 16.63 9.87
N GLU A 44 14.66 15.62 10.22
CA GLU A 44 14.51 14.26 9.68
C GLU A 44 13.21 13.60 10.14
N LYS A 45 12.80 13.84 11.39
CA LYS A 45 11.51 13.36 11.92
C LYS A 45 10.35 13.99 11.15
N ALA A 46 10.38 15.30 10.92
CA ALA A 46 9.35 16.00 10.15
C ALA A 46 9.29 15.51 8.69
N ALA A 47 10.45 15.36 8.03
CA ALA A 47 10.53 14.84 6.67
C ALA A 47 10.02 13.39 6.56
N SER A 48 10.38 12.54 7.52
CA SER A 48 9.94 11.14 7.58
C SER A 48 8.44 11.03 7.85
N ALA A 49 7.88 11.85 8.74
CA ALA A 49 6.44 11.91 8.98
C ALA A 49 5.68 12.30 7.70
N ARG A 50 6.17 13.29 6.95
CA ARG A 50 5.56 13.70 5.67
C ARG A 50 5.61 12.58 4.63
N LYS A 51 6.74 11.88 4.50
CA LYS A 51 6.87 10.72 3.60
C LYS A 51 5.90 9.61 3.99
N ALA A 52 5.89 9.21 5.27
CA ALA A 52 4.96 8.21 5.78
C ALA A 52 3.50 8.57 5.49
N MET A 53 3.12 9.84 5.65
CA MET A 53 1.76 10.31 5.38
C MET A 53 1.39 10.23 3.89
N LEU A 54 2.26 10.72 3.01
CA LEU A 54 2.02 10.69 1.56
C LEU A 54 1.91 9.26 1.03
N PHE A 55 2.83 8.38 1.43
CA PHE A 55 2.79 6.98 1.00
C PHE A 55 1.62 6.22 1.62
N SER A 56 1.21 6.53 2.85
CA SER A 56 -0.02 5.97 3.44
C SER A 56 -1.25 6.34 2.61
N ARG A 57 -1.36 7.59 2.14
CA ARG A 57 -2.45 8.03 1.28
C ARG A 57 -2.45 7.31 -0.06
N THR A 58 -1.28 7.19 -0.71
CA THR A 58 -1.15 6.43 -1.96
C THR A 58 -1.54 4.96 -1.75
N ASN A 59 -1.10 4.35 -0.65
CA ASN A 59 -1.45 2.96 -0.33
C ASN A 59 -2.97 2.78 -0.16
N THR A 60 -3.64 3.70 0.53
CA THR A 60 -5.11 3.70 0.64
C THR A 60 -5.79 3.93 -0.71
N MET A 61 -5.28 4.82 -1.56
CA MET A 61 -5.87 5.01 -2.90
C MET A 61 -5.74 3.75 -3.77
N LEU A 62 -4.64 3.00 -3.64
CA LEU A 62 -4.45 1.72 -4.33
C LEU A 62 -5.39 0.60 -3.83
N SER A 63 -5.95 0.73 -2.62
CA SER A 63 -6.93 -0.26 -2.13
C SER A 63 -8.24 -0.22 -2.92
N ILE A 64 -8.59 0.92 -3.51
CA ILE A 64 -9.81 1.08 -4.31
C ILE A 64 -9.79 0.18 -5.56
N PRO A 65 -8.81 0.30 -6.49
CA PRO A 65 -8.75 -0.57 -7.66
C PRO A 65 -8.53 -2.05 -7.29
N MET A 66 -7.81 -2.34 -6.20
CA MET A 66 -7.63 -3.71 -5.72
C MET A 66 -8.97 -4.32 -5.28
N LEU A 67 -9.71 -3.65 -4.40
CA LEU A 67 -11.02 -4.11 -3.95
C LEU A 67 -12.01 -4.22 -5.11
N PHE A 68 -11.99 -3.26 -6.04
CA PHE A 68 -12.79 -3.33 -7.26
C PHE A 68 -12.49 -4.60 -8.07
N ALA A 69 -11.21 -4.92 -8.27
CA ALA A 69 -10.82 -6.14 -9.00
C ALA A 69 -11.32 -7.42 -8.31
N MET A 70 -11.26 -7.47 -6.98
CA MET A 70 -11.73 -8.61 -6.18
C MET A 70 -13.26 -8.74 -6.24
N ILE A 71 -13.99 -7.63 -6.11
CA ILE A 71 -15.46 -7.61 -6.22
C ILE A 71 -15.90 -8.00 -7.63
N ALA A 72 -15.24 -7.47 -8.66
CA ALA A 72 -15.51 -7.84 -10.05
C ALA A 72 -15.27 -9.35 -10.29
N ALA A 73 -14.18 -9.93 -9.76
CA ALA A 73 -13.94 -11.37 -9.85
C ALA A 73 -15.02 -12.22 -9.16
N GLN A 74 -15.66 -11.70 -8.11
CA GLN A 74 -16.76 -12.36 -7.40
C GLN A 74 -18.11 -12.21 -8.12
N ASN A 75 -18.36 -11.12 -8.84
CA ASN A 75 -19.67 -10.81 -9.43
C ASN A 75 -19.76 -11.08 -10.95
N ILE A 76 -18.63 -11.19 -11.65
CA ILE A 76 -18.60 -11.53 -13.09
C ILE A 76 -18.80 -13.05 -13.32
N TYR A 77 -18.94 -13.85 -12.25
CA TYR A 77 -19.18 -15.30 -12.28
C TYR A 77 -20.19 -15.74 -11.24
#